data_AF-A0A9W4U6J9-F1
#
_entry.id   AF-A0A9W4U6J9-F1
#
_cell.length_a   1.000
_cell.length_b   1.000
_cell.length_c   1.000
_cell.angle_alpha   90.00
_cell.angle_beta   90.00
_cell.angle_gamma   90.00
#
_symmetry.space_group_name_H-M   'P 1'
#
loop_
_entity.id
_entity.type
_entity.pdbx_description
1 polymer ?
#
loop_
_entity_poly.entity_id
_entity_poly.type
_entity_poly.pdbx_seq_one_letter_code
_entity_poly.pdbx_strand_id
1 'polypeptide(L)'
;MNHTYSQSPVKTLGVQLSPAALPALAYYSNILSIVTAVPAIASGIVQLAPVIQRDGFSSKKAQTGVMHALISDLTVFAAVYNWWSRRDTAGFLPSTTNAVVSAAVVPTVFFAAFLGGQLTYQFGMGIGGGSSSTKKKQ
;
A
#
# COMPACT_ATOMS: atom_id res chain seq x y z
N MET A 1 16.12 51.73 -7.41
CA MET A 1 16.39 50.48 -6.67
C MET A 1 15.08 49.76 -6.42
N ASN A 2 14.98 48.54 -6.97
CA ASN A 2 14.33 47.36 -6.38
C ASN A 2 12.79 47.29 -6.47
N HIS A 3 12.14 46.18 -6.86
CA HIS A 3 12.58 44.86 -7.29
C HIS A 3 11.49 44.30 -8.21
N THR A 4 11.87 43.76 -9.37
CA THR A 4 11.03 42.92 -10.21
C THR A 4 10.78 41.61 -9.47
N TYR A 5 9.54 41.34 -9.06
CA TYR A 5 9.19 40.05 -8.46
C TYR A 5 9.30 38.96 -9.53
N SER A 6 10.31 38.12 -9.35
CA SER A 6 10.59 36.91 -10.12
C SER A 6 9.34 36.03 -10.19
N GLN A 7 8.90 35.74 -11.40
CA GLN A 7 7.82 34.81 -11.70
C GLN A 7 8.18 33.43 -11.12
N SER A 8 7.46 33.01 -10.09
CA SER A 8 7.61 31.66 -9.53
C SER A 8 7.05 30.65 -10.55
N PRO A 9 7.81 29.62 -10.98
CA PRO A 9 7.38 28.66 -12.00
C PRO A 9 6.35 27.63 -11.49
N VAL A 10 5.69 27.88 -10.36
CA VAL A 10 4.68 27.00 -9.78
C VAL A 10 3.29 27.52 -10.16
N LYS A 11 3.02 27.55 -11.46
CA LYS A 11 1.74 28.01 -12.01
C LYS A 11 1.20 27.00 -13.03
N THR A 12 1.19 25.71 -12.69
CA THR A 12 0.65 24.68 -13.59
C THR A 12 -0.01 23.53 -12.84
N LEU A 13 -1.07 23.84 -12.08
CA LEU A 13 -2.22 22.97 -11.78
C LEU A 13 -3.30 23.85 -11.15
N GLY A 14 -4.16 24.44 -11.99
CA GLY A 14 -5.20 25.41 -11.62
C GLY A 14 -6.39 24.85 -10.84
N VAL A 15 -6.20 23.81 -10.03
CA VAL A 15 -7.25 23.23 -9.18
C VAL A 15 -6.98 23.66 -7.74
N GLN A 16 -7.53 24.81 -7.34
CA GLN A 16 -7.63 25.16 -5.92
C GLN A 16 -8.68 24.25 -5.28
N LEU A 17 -8.24 23.13 -4.69
CA LEU A 17 -9.13 22.29 -3.89
C LEU A 17 -9.54 23.06 -2.63
N SER A 18 -10.84 23.24 -2.44
CA SER A 18 -11.35 23.73 -1.16
C SER A 18 -10.91 22.76 -0.05
N PRO A 19 -10.39 23.24 1.10
CA PRO A 19 -10.08 22.39 2.25
C PRO A 19 -11.27 21.52 2.69
N ALA A 20 -12.51 21.99 2.46
CA ALA A 20 -13.73 21.25 2.72
C ALA A 20 -13.92 20.01 1.81
N ALA A 21 -13.23 19.94 0.66
CA ALA A 21 -13.28 18.79 -0.24
C ALA A 21 -12.27 17.68 0.13
N LEU A 22 -11.27 17.97 0.98
CA LEU A 22 -10.23 17.01 1.37
C LEU A 22 -10.78 15.77 2.08
N PRO A 23 -11.74 15.87 3.02
CA PRO A 23 -12.32 14.70 3.67
C PRO A 23 -13.00 13.75 2.67
N ALA A 24 -13.75 14.31 1.71
CA ALA A 24 -14.42 13.54 0.66
C ALA A 24 -13.41 12.87 -0.28
N LEU A 25 -12.38 13.60 -0.73
CA LEU A 25 -11.33 13.03 -1.57
C LEU A 25 -10.61 11.88 -0.86
N ALA A 26 -10.20 12.09 0.40
CA ALA A 26 -9.56 11.04 1.19
C ALA A 26 -10.46 9.81 1.37
N TYR A 27 -11.77 10.01 1.55
CA TYR A 27 -12.75 8.94 1.68
C TYR A 27 -12.85 8.09 0.40
N TYR A 28 -12.99 8.73 -0.77
CA TYR A 28 -13.07 8.02 -2.04
C TYR A 28 -11.75 7.38 -2.47
N SER A 29 -10.61 8.01 -2.21
CA SER A 29 -9.30 7.40 -2.40
C SER A 29 -9.10 6.16 -1.52
N ASN A 30 -9.62 6.19 -0.29
CA ASN A 30 -9.60 5.03 0.60
C ASN A 30 -10.46 3.88 0.06
N ILE A 31 -11.63 4.17 -0.52
CA ILE A 31 -12.44 3.14 -1.21
C ILE A 31 -11.67 2.55 -2.39
N LEU A 32 -11.03 3.39 -3.21
CA LEU A 32 -10.22 2.90 -4.32
C LEU A 32 -9.10 1.97 -3.84
N SER A 33 -8.44 2.32 -2.73
CA SER A 33 -7.44 1.45 -2.10
C SER A 33 -8.00 0.09 -1.67
N ILE A 34 -9.22 0.04 -1.14
CA ILE A 34 -9.88 -1.22 -0.76
C ILE A 34 -10.18 -2.06 -2.01
N VAL A 35 -10.70 -1.42 -3.05
CA VAL A 35 -11.04 -2.09 -4.32
C VAL A 35 -9.79 -2.67 -4.99
N THR A 36 -8.68 -1.93 -5.02
CA THR A 36 -7.42 -2.40 -5.61
C THR A 36 -6.71 -3.45 -4.76
N ALA A 37 -6.97 -3.50 -3.45
CA ALA A 37 -6.42 -4.53 -2.58
C ALA A 37 -6.94 -5.94 -2.94
N VAL A 38 -8.16 -6.07 -3.45
CA VAL A 38 -8.75 -7.37 -3.80
C VAL A 38 -7.92 -8.15 -4.82
N PRO A 39 -7.63 -7.62 -6.04
CA PRO A 39 -6.76 -8.32 -6.98
C PRO A 39 -5.31 -8.44 -6.49
N ALA A 40 -4.82 -7.49 -5.67
CA ALA A 40 -3.47 -7.56 -5.10
C ALA A 40 -3.32 -8.77 -4.17
N ILE A 41 -4.25 -8.95 -3.22
CA ILE A 41 -4.27 -10.10 -2.29
C ILE A 41 -4.40 -11.41 -3.06
N ALA A 42 -5.35 -11.49 -4.01
CA ALA A 42 -5.56 -12.70 -4.80
C ALA A 42 -4.29 -13.10 -5.57
N SER A 43 -3.63 -12.14 -6.23
CA SER A 43 -2.38 -12.41 -6.96
C SER A 43 -1.22 -12.78 -6.02
N GLY A 44 -1.17 -12.20 -4.82
CA GLY A 44 -0.18 -12.54 -3.80
C GLY A 44 -0.33 -13.98 -3.29
N ILE A 45 -1.56 -14.42 -3.01
CA ILE A 45 -1.85 -15.80 -2.60
C ILE A 45 -1.40 -16.79 -3.67
N VAL A 46 -1.74 -16.54 -4.94
CA VAL A 46 -1.36 -17.41 -6.07
C VAL A 46 0.16 -17.56 -6.19
N GLN A 47 0.93 -16.50 -5.92
CA GLN A 47 2.39 -16.55 -5.97
C GLN A 47 3.03 -17.18 -4.73
N LEU A 48 2.46 -16.94 -3.54
CA LEU A 48 3.03 -17.39 -2.27
C LEU A 48 2.69 -18.85 -1.94
N ALA A 49 1.51 -19.33 -2.32
CA ALA A 49 1.07 -20.71 -2.07
C ALA A 49 2.07 -21.78 -2.54
N PRO A 50 2.58 -21.78 -3.79
CA PRO A 50 3.55 -22.78 -4.22
C PRO A 50 4.90 -22.67 -3.49
N VAL A 51 5.28 -21.47 -3.03
CA VAL A 51 6.51 -21.28 -2.24
C VAL A 51 6.37 -21.93 -0.87
N ILE A 52 5.24 -21.72 -0.19
CA ILE A 52 4.96 -22.36 1.11
C ILE A 52 4.87 -23.88 0.95
N GLN A 53 4.19 -24.37 -0.09
CA GLN A 53 4.07 -25.81 -0.34
C GLN A 53 5.42 -26.48 -0.61
N ARG A 54 6.32 -25.81 -1.35
CA ARG A 54 7.62 -26.37 -1.74
C ARG A 54 8.66 -26.24 -0.63
N ASP A 55 8.77 -25.06 -0.02
CA ASP A 55 9.87 -24.71 0.87
C ASP A 55 9.46 -24.71 2.35
N GLY A 56 8.16 -24.78 2.65
CA GLY A 56 7.62 -24.64 4.01
C GLY A 56 7.90 -23.26 4.63
N PHE A 57 7.48 -23.11 5.88
CA PHE A 57 7.76 -21.90 6.68
C PHE A 57 9.22 -21.83 7.19
N SER A 58 10.10 -22.76 6.78
CA SER A 58 11.52 -22.74 7.15
C SER A 58 12.35 -21.81 6.26
N SER A 59 11.86 -21.48 5.06
CA SER A 59 12.58 -20.59 4.15
C SER A 59 12.35 -19.12 4.48
N LYS A 60 13.42 -18.31 4.44
CA LYS A 60 13.32 -16.84 4.58
C LYS A 60 12.37 -16.24 3.54
N LYS A 61 12.34 -16.80 2.33
CA LYS A 61 11.43 -16.39 1.26
C LYS A 61 9.95 -16.55 1.65
N ALA A 62 9.58 -17.72 2.18
CA ALA A 62 8.21 -17.96 2.64
C ALA A 62 7.86 -17.08 3.84
N GLN A 63 8.78 -16.95 4.82
CA GLN A 63 8.56 -16.10 6.00
C GLN A 63 8.38 -14.62 5.63
N THR A 64 9.24 -14.06 4.78
CA THR A 64 9.12 -12.68 4.28
C THR A 64 7.83 -12.50 3.48
N GLY A 65 7.44 -13.48 2.67
CA GLY A 65 6.18 -13.46 1.91
C GLY A 65 4.95 -13.42 2.80
N VAL A 66 4.91 -14.28 3.81
CA VAL A 66 3.82 -14.33 4.79
C VAL A 66 3.77 -13.04 5.60
N MET A 67 4.94 -12.53 6.05
CA MET A 67 4.98 -11.28 6.79
C MET A 67 4.53 -10.08 5.95
N HIS A 68 4.93 -10.02 4.68
CA HIS A 68 4.46 -9.00 3.75
C HIS A 68 2.93 -9.07 3.58
N ALA A 69 2.37 -10.27 3.41
CA ALA A 69 0.93 -10.47 3.28
C ALA A 69 0.18 -10.03 4.56
N LEU A 70 0.59 -10.52 5.74
CA LEU A 70 -0.05 -10.18 7.01
C LEU A 70 -0.05 -8.68 7.29
N ILE A 71 1.08 -8.01 7.05
CA ILE A 71 1.20 -6.58 7.30
C ILE A 71 0.40 -5.79 6.26
N SER A 72 0.38 -6.21 5.00
CA SER A 72 -0.46 -5.59 3.97
C SER A 72 -1.95 -5.75 4.30
N ASP A 73 -2.38 -6.94 4.72
CA ASP A 73 -3.76 -7.21 5.11
C ASP A 73 -4.18 -6.34 6.31
N LEU A 74 -3.29 -6.12 7.28
CA LEU A 74 -3.54 -5.19 8.38
C LEU A 74 -3.81 -3.76 7.90
N THR A 75 -3.07 -3.29 6.89
CA THR A 75 -3.32 -1.96 6.30
C THR A 75 -4.65 -1.89 5.57
N VAL A 76 -5.06 -2.98 4.90
CA VAL A 76 -6.37 -3.10 4.26
C VAL A 76 -7.48 -3.10 5.30
N PHE A 77 -7.33 -3.82 6.41
CA PHE A 77 -8.30 -3.81 7.51
C PHE A 77 -8.47 -2.39 8.10
N ALA A 78 -7.37 -1.66 8.27
CA ALA A 78 -7.43 -0.27 8.74
C ALA A 78 -8.13 0.64 7.73
N ALA A 79 -7.90 0.45 6.42
CA ALA A 79 -8.62 1.16 5.37
C ALA A 79 -10.12 0.86 5.40
N VAL A 80 -10.50 -0.41 5.54
CA VAL A 80 -11.90 -0.85 5.68
C VAL A 80 -12.54 -0.23 6.92
N TYR A 81 -11.85 -0.22 8.06
CA TYR A 81 -12.32 0.45 9.28
C TYR A 81 -12.56 1.94 9.04
N ASN A 82 -11.62 2.64 8.41
CA ASN A 82 -11.75 4.06 8.09
C ASN A 82 -12.93 4.34 7.15
N TRP A 83 -13.15 3.50 6.15
CA TRP A 83 -14.31 3.61 5.27
C TRP A 83 -15.61 3.37 6.03
N TRP A 84 -15.68 2.27 6.78
CA TRP A 84 -16.88 1.84 7.48
C TRP A 84 -17.33 2.84 8.55
N SER A 85 -16.40 3.35 9.35
CA SER A 85 -16.69 4.30 10.44
C SER A 85 -17.09 5.70 9.96
N ARG A 86 -16.75 6.07 8.71
CA ARG A 86 -17.06 7.40 8.15
C ARG A 86 -18.27 7.39 7.20
N ARG A 87 -18.81 6.22 6.83
CA ARG A 87 -19.81 6.08 5.76
C ARG A 87 -21.12 6.81 6.00
N ASP A 88 -21.52 6.94 7.26
CA ASP A 88 -22.77 7.60 7.66
C ASP A 88 -22.52 9.02 8.26
N THR A 89 -21.28 9.50 8.20
CA THR A 89 -20.88 10.80 8.76
C THR A 89 -21.01 11.91 7.72
N ALA A 90 -21.65 13.02 8.10
CA ALA A 90 -21.79 14.19 7.23
C ALA A 90 -20.42 14.67 6.71
N GLY A 91 -20.31 14.84 5.39
CA GLY A 91 -19.05 15.24 4.74
C GLY A 91 -17.90 14.24 4.87
N PHE A 92 -18.18 13.01 5.31
CA PHE A 92 -17.19 11.96 5.56
C PHE A 92 -16.07 12.41 6.51
N LEU A 93 -16.36 13.26 7.48
CA LEU A 93 -15.33 13.80 8.37
C LEU A 93 -14.65 12.67 9.19
N PRO A 94 -13.31 12.63 9.26
CA PRO A 94 -12.62 11.67 10.11
C PRO A 94 -12.76 12.06 11.59
N SER A 95 -12.95 11.06 12.46
CA SER A 95 -12.83 11.22 13.90
C SER A 95 -11.36 11.25 14.33
N THR A 96 -11.09 11.62 15.59
CA THR A 96 -9.76 11.48 16.20
C THR A 96 -9.22 10.05 16.10
N THR A 97 -10.08 9.05 16.27
CA THR A 97 -9.71 7.64 16.12
C THR A 97 -9.27 7.32 14.70
N ASN A 98 -9.97 7.84 13.68
CA ASN A 98 -9.55 7.66 12.28
C ASN A 98 -8.18 8.31 12.02
N ALA A 99 -7.93 9.48 12.61
CA ALA A 99 -6.64 10.16 12.47
C ALA A 99 -5.51 9.34 13.12
N VAL A 100 -5.72 8.81 14.33
CA VAL A 100 -4.74 7.95 15.03
C VAL A 100 -4.48 6.66 14.26
N VAL A 101 -5.53 5.98 13.80
CA VAL A 101 -5.41 4.75 12.99
C VAL A 101 -4.64 5.06 11.70
N SER A 102 -4.97 6.15 11.01
CA SER A 102 -4.29 6.52 9.77
C SER A 102 -2.82 6.86 10.00
N ALA A 103 -2.49 7.57 11.09
CA ALA A 103 -1.12 7.88 11.46
C ALA A 103 -0.32 6.62 11.79
N ALA A 104 -0.93 5.66 12.49
CA ALA A 104 -0.29 4.38 12.83
C ALA A 104 -0.06 3.49 11.59
N VAL A 105 -0.91 3.58 10.57
CA VAL A 105 -0.81 2.79 9.33
C VAL A 105 0.36 3.25 8.45
N VAL A 106 0.76 4.52 8.50
CA VAL A 106 1.86 5.04 7.67
C VAL A 106 3.14 4.21 7.78
N PRO A 107 3.73 3.97 8.97
CA PRO A 107 4.91 3.12 9.09
C PRO A 107 4.66 1.67 8.67
N THR A 108 3.45 1.14 8.90
CA THR A 108 3.04 -0.21 8.50
C THR A 108 3.09 -0.38 6.98
N VAL A 109 2.61 0.60 6.21
CA VAL A 109 2.67 0.60 4.75
C VAL A 109 4.11 0.62 4.25
N PHE A 110 4.97 1.46 4.84
CA PHE A 110 6.38 1.51 4.45
C PHE A 110 7.11 0.20 4.75
N PHE A 111 6.83 -0.43 5.88
CA PHE A 111 7.44 -1.71 6.22
C PHE A 111 6.93 -2.85 5.33
N ALA A 112 5.63 -2.87 5.00
CA ALA A 112 5.08 -3.80 4.01
C ALA A 112 5.76 -3.62 2.65
N ALA A 113 5.94 -2.37 2.19
CA ALA A 113 6.62 -2.05 0.93
C ALA A 113 8.09 -2.50 0.95
N PHE A 114 8.80 -2.32 2.07
CA PHE A 114 10.16 -2.82 2.24
C PHE A 114 10.24 -4.35 2.08
N LEU A 115 9.34 -5.10 2.73
CA LEU A 115 9.28 -6.56 2.57
C LEU A 115 8.94 -6.96 1.13
N GLY A 116 8.00 -6.26 0.49
CA GLY A 116 7.67 -6.46 -0.93
C GLY A 116 8.89 -6.26 -1.84
N GLY A 117 9.70 -5.24 -1.56
CA GLY A 117 10.98 -5.02 -2.24
C GLY A 117 11.95 -6.18 -2.06
N GLN A 118 12.06 -6.76 -0.85
CA GLN A 118 12.89 -7.95 -0.63
C GLN A 118 12.38 -9.16 -1.44
N LEU A 119 11.06 -9.37 -1.50
CA LEU A 119 10.46 -10.45 -2.28
C LEU A 119 10.78 -10.34 -3.76
N THR A 120 10.75 -9.12 -4.32
CA THR A 120 11.06 -8.88 -5.73
C THR A 120 12.56 -8.93 -6.01
N TYR A 121 13.36 -8.15 -5.29
CA TYR A 121 14.76 -7.94 -5.63
C TYR A 121 15.72 -9.01 -5.09
N GLN A 122 15.40 -9.64 -3.95
CA GLN A 122 16.25 -10.68 -3.37
C GLN A 122 15.74 -12.09 -3.70
N PHE A 123 14.42 -12.28 -3.75
CA PHE A 123 13.81 -13.61 -3.93
C PHE A 123 13.15 -13.82 -5.30
N GLY A 124 13.16 -12.81 -6.17
CA GLY A 124 12.69 -12.89 -7.55
C GLY A 124 11.18 -13.14 -7.71
N MET A 125 10.34 -12.79 -6.73
CA MET A 125 8.88 -12.88 -6.88
C MET A 125 8.32 -11.67 -7.64
N GLY A 126 7.21 -11.84 -8.35
CA GLY A 126 6.63 -10.81 -9.20
C GLY A 126 6.11 -11.34 -10.54
N ILE A 127 5.76 -10.42 -11.44
CA ILE A 127 5.19 -10.74 -12.76
C ILE A 127 6.27 -11.40 -13.62
N GLY A 128 6.17 -12.73 -13.77
CA GLY A 128 7.11 -13.53 -14.57
C GLY A 128 7.58 -14.82 -13.91
N GLY A 129 7.29 -15.03 -12.62
CA GLY A 129 7.66 -16.24 -11.89
C GLY A 129 9.17 -16.39 -11.80
N GLY A 130 9.74 -16.04 -10.65
CA GLY A 130 11.19 -16.05 -10.41
C GLY A 130 11.90 -17.19 -11.12
N SER A 131 12.58 -16.84 -12.21
CA SER A 131 13.60 -17.65 -12.82
C SER A 131 14.67 -17.83 -11.75
N SER A 132 14.47 -18.83 -10.90
CA SER A 132 15.60 -19.54 -10.35
C SER A 132 16.31 -20.09 -11.57
N SER A 133 17.31 -19.33 -12.03
CA SER A 133 18.46 -19.88 -12.70
C SER A 133 18.89 -21.07 -11.85
N THR A 134 18.39 -22.23 -12.23
CA THR A 134 18.93 -23.51 -11.83
C THR A 134 20.39 -23.40 -12.21
N LYS A 135 21.24 -23.18 -11.21
CA LYS A 135 22.67 -23.46 -11.32
C LYS A 135 22.72 -24.92 -11.77
N LYS A 136 22.83 -25.15 -13.07
CA LYS A 136 23.27 -26.42 -13.64
C LYS A 136 24.67 -26.63 -13.08
N LYS A 137 24.75 -27.39 -12.00
CA LYS A 137 25.94 -28.20 -11.75
C LYS A 137 25.85 -29.34 -12.74
N GLN A 138 26.57 -29.19 -13.85
CA GLN A 138 27.30 -30.19 -14.63
C GLN A 138 27.66 -29.61 -15.98
#